data_AF-A0A8H3DB66-F1
#
_entry.id   AF-A0A8H3DB66-F1
#
_cell.length_a   1.000
_cell.length_b   1.000
_cell.length_c   1.000
_cell.angle_alpha   90.00
_cell.angle_beta   90.00
_cell.angle_gamma   90.00
#
_symmetry.space_group_name_H-M   'P 1'
#
loop_
_entity.id
_entity.type
_entity.pdbx_description
1 polymer ?
#
loop_
_entity_poly.entity_id
_entity_poly.type
_entity_poly.pdbx_seq_one_letter_code
_entity_poly.pdbx_strand_id
1 'polypeptide(L)'
;MPSTRLYAKGRILGHKRGKRDTRPNTSLIQIEGVSNKEEAQFYLGKRLAYVYKGKREIKGSKIRVIWGRVTRPHGNSGVVKSKFRSNIPPHAFGASVRVVRPSLFSITHSLMIGQMLYPSSI
;
A
#
# COMPACT_ATOMS: atom_id res chain seq x y z
N MET A 1 3.31 23.40 -14.54
CA MET A 1 3.39 22.02 -15.10
C MET A 1 2.35 21.15 -14.43
N PRO A 2 1.50 20.42 -15.17
CA PRO A 2 0.54 19.51 -14.54
C PRO A 2 1.30 18.43 -13.77
N SER A 3 0.89 18.19 -12.53
CA SER A 3 1.47 17.17 -11.66
C SER A 3 1.04 15.78 -12.17
N THR A 4 1.95 15.06 -12.83
CA THR A 4 1.75 13.67 -13.32
C THR A 4 1.80 12.66 -12.18
N ARG A 5 1.02 12.87 -11.12
CA ARG A 5 1.06 12.05 -9.92
C ARG A 5 0.07 10.89 -10.02
N LEU A 6 0.57 9.71 -10.40
CA LEU A 6 -0.23 8.48 -10.56
C LEU A 6 -0.50 7.71 -9.23
N TYR A 7 -0.23 8.32 -8.07
CA TYR A 7 -0.30 7.65 -6.76
C TYR A 7 -0.88 8.55 -5.67
N ALA A 8 -1.63 7.96 -4.74
CA ALA A 8 -2.06 8.67 -3.53
C ALA A 8 -0.89 8.75 -2.53
N LYS A 9 -0.77 9.88 -1.82
CA LYS A 9 0.24 10.02 -0.75
C LYS A 9 -0.24 9.25 0.47
N GLY A 10 0.68 8.59 1.13
CA GLY A 10 0.50 8.17 2.50
C GLY A 10 1.71 8.52 3.35
N ARG A 11 1.55 8.42 4.66
CA ARG A 11 2.60 8.53 5.66
C ARG A 11 2.65 7.25 6.48
N ILE A 12 3.84 6.72 6.69
CA ILE A 12 4.04 5.57 7.58
C ILE A 12 3.98 6.11 9.01
N LEU A 13 3.02 5.65 9.80
CA LEU A 13 2.92 6.05 11.21
C LEU A 13 3.87 5.23 12.09
N GLY A 14 3.93 3.94 11.82
CA GLY A 14 4.70 3.01 12.64
C GLY A 14 4.27 1.57 12.41
N HIS A 15 4.74 0.69 13.26
CA HIS A 15 4.24 -0.68 13.31
C HIS A 15 2.98 -0.79 14.19
N LYS A 16 2.25 -1.88 14.03
CA LYS A 16 1.20 -2.25 14.99
C LYS A 16 1.85 -2.37 16.36
N ARG A 17 1.35 -1.64 17.35
CA ARG A 17 1.89 -1.65 18.72
C ARG A 17 0.78 -1.78 19.77
N GLY A 18 1.14 -2.34 20.92
CA GLY A 18 0.43 -2.18 22.18
C GLY A 18 1.12 -1.12 23.04
N LYS A 19 0.79 -1.06 24.34
CA LYS A 19 1.41 -0.11 25.27
C LYS A 19 2.92 -0.34 25.42
N ARG A 20 3.35 -1.61 25.46
CA ARG A 20 4.75 -2.03 25.66
C ARG A 20 5.36 -2.75 24.44
N ASP A 21 4.55 -3.45 23.65
CA ASP A 21 5.05 -4.29 22.56
C ASP A 21 4.86 -3.68 21.18
N THR A 22 5.80 -3.92 20.27
CA THR A 22 5.70 -3.55 18.85
C THR A 22 5.75 -4.79 17.96
N ARG A 23 4.87 -4.88 16.97
CA ARG A 23 4.76 -6.00 16.02
C ARG A 23 5.16 -5.53 14.61
N PRO A 24 6.43 -5.69 14.20
CA PRO A 24 6.97 -5.11 12.96
C PRO A 24 6.39 -5.72 11.68
N ASN A 25 5.77 -6.89 11.77
CA ASN A 25 5.15 -7.60 10.65
C ASN A 25 3.96 -6.85 10.02
N THR A 26 3.41 -5.84 10.71
CA THR A 26 2.31 -5.03 10.20
C THR A 26 2.63 -3.56 10.40
N SER A 27 2.51 -2.78 9.32
CA SER A 27 2.75 -1.34 9.35
C SER A 27 1.44 -0.57 9.22
N LEU A 28 1.34 0.54 9.93
CA LEU A 28 0.22 1.48 9.92
C LEU A 28 0.55 2.62 8.97
N ILE A 29 -0.38 2.92 8.07
CA ILE A 29 -0.22 3.96 7.07
C ILE A 29 -1.44 4.87 7.13
N GLN A 30 -1.20 6.17 7.26
CA GLN A 30 -2.23 7.18 7.04
C GLN A 30 -2.21 7.55 5.55
N ILE A 31 -3.36 7.56 4.90
CA ILE A 31 -3.48 8.05 3.53
C ILE A 31 -3.92 9.51 3.61
N GLU A 32 -3.30 10.39 2.80
CA GLU A 32 -3.71 11.80 2.75
C GLU A 32 -5.11 11.91 2.14
N GLY A 33 -5.99 12.66 2.81
CA GLY A 33 -7.38 12.86 2.37
C GLY A 33 -8.34 11.72 2.72
N VAL A 34 -7.93 10.77 3.56
CA VAL A 34 -8.80 9.68 4.05
C VAL A 34 -8.98 9.84 5.55
N SER A 35 -10.20 10.17 5.95
CA SER A 35 -10.55 10.40 7.37
C SER A 35 -11.45 9.30 7.92
N ASN A 36 -12.18 8.60 7.03
CA ASN A 36 -13.19 7.62 7.40
C ASN A 36 -12.75 6.18 7.09
N LYS A 37 -13.34 5.22 7.80
CA LYS A 37 -13.11 3.78 7.58
C LYS A 37 -13.63 3.32 6.21
N GLU A 38 -14.74 3.88 5.76
CA GLU A 38 -15.38 3.56 4.48
C GLU A 38 -14.49 3.98 3.30
N GLU A 39 -13.94 5.19 3.34
CA GLU A 39 -12.96 5.67 2.36
C GLU A 39 -11.68 4.80 2.38
N ALA A 40 -11.23 4.37 3.56
CA ALA A 40 -10.07 3.50 3.70
C ALA A 40 -10.29 2.12 3.04
N GLN A 41 -11.53 1.65 2.96
CA GLN A 41 -11.90 0.38 2.33
C GLN A 41 -11.56 0.37 0.83
N PHE A 42 -11.66 1.52 0.16
CA PHE A 42 -11.29 1.65 -1.26
C PHE A 42 -9.82 1.30 -1.53
N TYR A 43 -8.95 1.48 -0.54
CA TYR A 43 -7.52 1.24 -0.65
C TYR A 43 -7.10 -0.20 -0.36
N LEU A 44 -8.03 -1.09 -0.04
CA LEU A 44 -7.73 -2.50 0.17
C LEU A 44 -7.17 -3.17 -1.08
N GLY A 45 -6.20 -4.07 -0.87
CA GLY A 45 -5.51 -4.79 -1.95
C GLY A 45 -4.57 -3.93 -2.79
N LYS A 46 -4.60 -2.59 -2.67
CA LYS A 46 -3.70 -1.73 -3.43
C LYS A 46 -2.24 -1.93 -3.01
N ARG A 47 -1.33 -1.80 -3.99
CA ARG A 47 0.12 -1.92 -3.76
C ARG A 47 0.68 -0.63 -3.16
N LEU A 48 1.63 -0.82 -2.25
CA LEU A 48 2.37 0.25 -1.58
C LEU A 48 3.83 0.19 -1.97
N ALA A 49 4.42 1.36 -2.21
CA ALA A 49 5.84 1.52 -2.47
C ALA A 49 6.43 2.50 -1.45
N TYR A 50 7.36 2.00 -0.65
CA TYR A 50 8.27 2.84 0.12
C TYR A 50 9.56 3.01 -0.67
N VAL A 51 9.84 4.23 -1.14
CA VAL A 51 11.00 4.56 -1.95
C VAL A 51 12.03 5.24 -1.06
N TYR A 52 13.27 4.76 -1.08
CA TYR A 52 14.38 5.32 -0.32
C TYR A 52 15.65 5.35 -1.16
N LYS A 53 16.61 6.19 -0.76
CA LYS A 53 17.92 6.30 -1.41
C LYS A 53 18.97 5.58 -0.56
N GLY A 54 19.76 4.71 -1.19
CA GLY A 54 20.93 4.07 -0.60
C GLY A 54 22.22 4.78 -1.00
N LYS A 55 23.28 4.62 -0.20
CA LYS A 55 24.62 5.17 -0.53
C LYS A 55 25.26 4.48 -1.73
N ARG A 56 25.14 3.16 -1.80
CA ARG A 56 25.68 2.32 -2.89
C ARG A 56 24.67 2.18 -4.02
N GLU A 57 25.17 2.28 -5.24
CA GLU A 57 24.43 1.96 -6.45
C GLU A 57 24.19 0.46 -6.54
N ILE A 58 22.95 0.09 -6.81
CA ILE A 58 22.56 -1.30 -7.07
C ILE A 58 21.73 -1.26 -8.35
N LYS A 59 22.09 -2.09 -9.33
CA LYS A 59 21.38 -2.18 -10.63
C LYS A 59 21.27 -0.81 -11.31
N GLY A 60 22.36 -0.06 -11.36
CA GLY A 60 22.44 1.25 -12.03
C GLY A 60 21.69 2.39 -11.35
N SER A 61 21.17 2.23 -10.13
CA SER A 61 20.51 3.31 -9.41
C SER A 61 20.77 3.29 -7.90
N LYS A 62 20.75 4.47 -7.27
CA LYS A 62 20.78 4.63 -5.81
C LYS A 62 19.38 4.47 -5.18
N ILE A 63 18.34 4.36 -5.99
CA ILE A 63 16.94 4.35 -5.55
C ILE A 63 16.49 2.91 -5.34
N ARG A 64 15.91 2.64 -4.18
CA ARG A 64 15.43 1.32 -3.80
C ARG A 64 13.98 1.42 -3.34
N VAL A 65 13.25 0.32 -3.53
CA VAL A 65 11.82 0.26 -3.22
C VAL A 65 11.53 -0.96 -2.38
N ILE A 66 10.83 -0.75 -1.26
CA ILE A 66 10.18 -1.83 -0.51
C ILE A 66 8.71 -1.86 -0.91
N TRP A 67 8.31 -2.99 -1.49
CA TRP A 67 6.93 -3.22 -1.90
C TRP A 67 6.10 -3.78 -0.75
N GLY A 68 4.85 -3.36 -0.69
CA GLY A 68 3.85 -3.90 0.20
C GLY A 68 2.45 -3.87 -0.39
N ARG A 69 1.49 -4.31 0.40
CA ARG A 69 0.06 -4.28 0.08
C ARG A 69 -0.74 -3.80 1.28
N VAL A 70 -1.83 -3.11 1.00
CA VAL A 70 -2.84 -2.78 2.01
C VAL A 70 -3.65 -4.04 2.30
N THR A 71 -3.86 -4.33 3.58
CA THR A 71 -4.52 -5.57 4.04
C THR A 71 -5.89 -5.33 4.64
N ARG A 72 -6.03 -4.35 5.54
CA ARG A 72 -7.29 -4.06 6.24
C ARG A 72 -7.31 -2.62 6.76
N PRO A 73 -8.47 -1.97 6.93
CA PRO A 73 -8.55 -0.68 7.63
C PRO A 73 -8.22 -0.85 9.12
N HIS A 74 -7.87 0.25 9.78
CA HIS A 74 -7.53 0.28 11.20
C HIS A 74 -8.11 1.51 11.89
N GLY A 75 -8.91 1.26 12.93
CA GLY A 75 -9.56 2.33 13.68
C GLY A 75 -10.61 3.04 12.83
N ASN A 76 -10.99 4.24 13.28
CA ASN A 76 -12.03 5.04 12.62
C ASN A 76 -11.43 6.19 11.79
N SER A 77 -10.17 6.56 12.01
CA SER A 77 -9.49 7.74 11.43
C SER A 77 -8.89 7.51 10.03
N GLY A 78 -9.38 6.53 9.26
CA GLY A 78 -8.88 6.27 7.91
C GLY A 78 -7.47 5.65 7.81
N VAL A 79 -6.90 5.19 8.93
CA VAL A 79 -5.60 4.50 8.93
C VAL A 79 -5.76 3.11 8.31
N VAL A 80 -4.77 2.65 7.55
CA VAL A 80 -4.74 1.30 6.99
C VAL A 80 -3.58 0.47 7.52
N LYS A 81 -3.83 -0.83 7.70
CA LYS A 81 -2.79 -1.84 7.97
C LYS A 81 -2.26 -2.38 6.66
N SER A 82 -0.94 -2.47 6.60
CA SER A 82 -0.20 -2.95 5.45
C SER A 82 0.80 -4.03 5.85
N LYS A 83 1.07 -4.92 4.89
CA LYS A 83 2.16 -5.89 4.98
C LYS A 83 3.14 -5.60 3.84
N PHE A 84 4.39 -5.37 4.20
CA PHE A 84 5.49 -5.22 3.26
C PHE A 84 6.18 -6.56 3.06
N ARG A 85 6.85 -6.73 1.91
CA ARG A 85 7.65 -7.93 1.63
C ARG A 85 8.79 -8.09 2.62
N SER A 86 9.39 -6.97 3.00
CA SER A 86 10.38 -6.88 4.06
C SER A 86 9.88 -5.88 5.09
N ASN A 87 10.09 -6.16 6.37
CA ASN A 87 9.64 -5.28 7.45
C ASN A 87 10.23 -3.88 7.26
N ILE A 88 9.40 -2.86 7.49
CA ILE A 88 9.83 -1.47 7.35
C ILE A 88 10.84 -1.15 8.47
N PRO A 89 11.96 -0.47 8.15
CA PRO A 89 12.89 -0.03 9.19
C PRO A 89 12.26 1.11 10.01
N PRO A 90 12.52 1.19 11.33
CA PRO A 90 11.90 2.20 12.20
C PRO A 90 12.26 3.65 11.81
N HIS A 91 13.41 3.87 11.18
CA HIS A 91 13.79 5.18 10.62
C HIS A 91 12.82 5.67 9.52
N ALA A 92 12.03 4.78 8.91
CA ALA A 92 11.05 5.16 7.90
C ALA A 92 9.71 5.67 8.49
N PHE A 93 9.56 5.72 9.81
CA PHE A 93 8.37 6.31 10.42
C PHE A 93 8.33 7.81 10.15
N GLY A 94 7.15 8.34 9.82
CA GLY A 94 6.94 9.70 9.33
C GLY A 94 7.25 9.90 7.84
N ALA A 95 7.94 8.94 7.20
CA ALA A 95 8.28 9.02 5.79
C ALA A 95 7.06 8.83 4.88
N SER A 96 7.15 9.40 3.68
CA SER A 96 6.10 9.29 2.67
C SER A 96 6.10 7.92 1.98
N VAL A 97 4.92 7.34 1.82
CA VAL A 97 4.66 6.14 1.02
C VAL A 97 3.78 6.50 -0.18
N ARG A 98 3.98 5.74 -1.26
CA ARG A 98 3.18 5.85 -2.48
C ARG A 98 2.17 4.71 -2.51
N VAL A 99 0.88 5.03 -2.52
CA VAL A 99 -0.19 4.06 -2.76
C VAL A 99 -0.46 4.03 -4.25
N VAL A 100 -0.05 2.94 -4.90
CA VAL A 100 -0.10 2.80 -6.35
C VAL A 100 -1.46 2.26 -6.75
N ARG A 101 -2.05 2.85 -7.80
CA ARG A 101 -3.27 2.33 -8.42
C ARG A 101 -3.01 0.89 -8.89
N PRO A 102 -3.89 -0.08 -8.60
CA PRO A 102 -3.80 -1.39 -9.23
C PRO A 102 -3.92 -1.19 -10.75
N SER A 103 -2.98 -1.75 -11.50
CA SER A 103 -3.06 -1.78 -12.96
C SER A 103 -4.34 -2.49 -13.38
N LEU A 104 -5.13 -1.87 -14.26
CA LEU A 104 -6.38 -2.41 -14.81
C LEU A 104 -6.23 -3.82 -15.42
N PHE A 105 -5.00 -4.25 -15.70
CA PHE A 105 -4.67 -5.54 -16.33
C PHE A 105 -5.03 -6.79 -15.51
N SER A 106 -5.09 -6.73 -14.17
CA SER A 106 -5.46 -7.91 -13.36
C SER A 106 -6.96 -8.06 -13.13
N ILE A 107 -7.73 -6.98 -13.25
CA ILE A 107 -9.16 -7.00 -12.95
C ILE A 107 -9.93 -7.60 -14.14
N THR A 108 -9.52 -7.29 -15.37
CA THR A 108 -10.17 -7.81 -16.59
C THR A 108 -9.92 -9.30 -16.79
N HIS A 109 -8.73 -9.83 -16.49
CA HIS A 109 -8.43 -11.25 -16.66
C HIS A 109 -9.25 -12.16 -15.74
N SER A 110 -9.43 -11.78 -14.47
CA SER A 110 -10.20 -12.61 -13.53
C SER A 110 -11.72 -12.58 -13.81
N LEU A 111 -12.23 -11.46 -14.33
CA LEU A 111 -13.65 -11.34 -14.72
C LEU A 111 -13.92 -12.02 -16.08
N MET A 112 -12.99 -11.96 -17.04
CA MET A 112 -13.12 -12.65 -18.32
C MET A 112 -13.08 -14.18 -18.19
N ILE A 113 -12.21 -14.74 -17.33
CA ILE A 113 -12.17 -16.19 -17.09
C ILE A 113 -13.46 -16.67 -16.40
N GLY A 114 -14.04 -15.86 -15.50
CA GLY A 114 -15.29 -16.19 -14.81
C GLY A 114 -16.51 -16.26 -15.75
N GLN A 115 -16.58 -15.40 -16.77
CA GLN A 115 -17.67 -15.42 -17.76
C GLN A 115 -17.48 -16.50 -18.84
N MET A 116 -16.25 -16.94 -19.13
CA MET A 116 -16.01 -18.08 -20.02
C MET A 116 -16.31 -19.44 -19.39
N LEU A 117 -16.16 -19.59 -18.06
CA LEU A 117 -16.38 -20.87 -17.36
C LEU A 117 -17.82 -21.09 -16.87
N TYR A 118 -18.66 -20.06 -16.87
CA TYR A 118 -20.10 -20.17 -16.60
C TYR A 118 -20.92 -19.33 -17.58
N PRO A 119 -20.99 -19.70 -18.87
CA PRO A 119 -22.03 -19.15 -19.73
C PRO A 119 -23.37 -19.59 -19.16
N SER A 120 -24.15 -18.61 -18.73
CA SER A 120 -25.47 -18.81 -18.14
C SER A 120 -26.34 -19.61 -19.10
N SER A 121 -26.83 -20.75 -18.63
CA SER A 121 -27.86 -21.55 -19.27
C SER A 121 -29.14 -20.70 -19.43
N ILE A 122 -29.46 -20.39 -20.69
CA ILE A 122 -30.83 -20.16 -21.18
C ILE A 122 -31.14 -21.36 -22.07
#